data_AF-A0A4P7KT94-F1
#
_entry.id   AF-A0A4P7KT94-F1
#
_cell.length_a   1.000
_cell.length_b   1.000
_cell.length_c   1.000
_cell.angle_alpha   90.00
_cell.angle_beta   90.00
_cell.angle_gamma   90.00
#
_symmetry.space_group_name_H-M   'P 1'
#
loop_
_entity.id
_entity.type
_entity.pdbx_description
1 polymer ?
#
loop_
_entity_poly.entity_id
_entity_poly.type
_entity_poly.pdbx_seq_one_letter_code
_entity_poly.pdbx_strand_id
1 'polypeptide(L)'
;MSVLVVINQTVTDIPRFIKARIETTYRMQKHVSLGLSNRYRVDVFQGVKITKSNRMNYYQEKYDKAIFELYKSVEGNNPNTLKTDKRQSIFSSTKVLMLMVLVPLAILVSLYFVYQYFNQYLNPEKPKHAQSVNSVSQSSNPVASFSIRSSKVVLSSNFVRIAVFMW
;
A
#
# COMPACT_ATOMS: atom_id res chain seq x y z
N MET A 1 -7.41 -40.57 -29.64
CA MET A 1 -6.99 -39.20 -29.25
C MET A 1 -5.49 -39.21 -28.99
N SER A 2 -4.69 -38.55 -29.83
CA SER A 2 -3.28 -38.32 -29.52
C SER A 2 -3.15 -37.00 -28.76
N VAL A 3 -2.53 -37.01 -27.58
CA VAL A 3 -2.33 -35.82 -26.76
C VAL A 3 -0.91 -35.32 -26.95
N LEU A 4 -0.76 -34.03 -27.29
CA LEU A 4 0.53 -33.38 -27.46
C LEU A 4 0.63 -32.21 -26.49
N VAL A 5 1.67 -32.21 -25.67
CA VAL A 5 1.96 -31.15 -24.70
C VAL A 5 3.27 -30.48 -25.10
N VAL A 6 3.23 -29.17 -25.29
CA VAL A 6 4.43 -28.36 -25.59
C VAL A 6 4.69 -27.42 -24.43
N ILE A 7 5.95 -27.39 -23.99
CA ILE A 7 6.41 -26.50 -22.92
C ILE A 7 7.42 -25.53 -23.55
N ASN A 8 7.16 -24.23 -23.39
CA ASN A 8 8.04 -23.17 -23.86
C ASN A 8 8.00 -21.99 -22.88
N GLN A 9 9.01 -21.13 -22.90
CA GLN A 9 9.08 -19.93 -22.08
C GLN A 9 8.03 -18.91 -22.51
N THR A 10 7.84 -18.75 -23.81
CA THR A 10 6.85 -17.82 -24.38
C THR A 10 6.07 -18.49 -25.51
N VAL A 11 4.78 -18.14 -25.64
CA VAL A 11 3.89 -18.63 -26.71
C VAL A 11 4.20 -18.03 -28.09
N THR A 12 5.05 -17.00 -28.15
CA THR A 12 5.48 -16.37 -29.40
C THR A 12 6.46 -17.24 -30.18
N ASP A 13 7.28 -18.00 -29.46
CA ASP A 13 8.42 -18.73 -30.02
C ASP A 13 7.96 -20.09 -30.59
N ILE A 14 6.68 -20.43 -30.41
CA ILE A 14 6.07 -21.64 -30.94
C ILE A 14 5.74 -21.42 -32.43
N PRO A 15 6.16 -22.34 -33.32
CA PRO A 15 5.80 -22.28 -34.73
C PRO A 15 4.28 -22.21 -34.98
N ARG A 16 3.89 -21.46 -36.01
CA ARG A 16 2.48 -21.18 -36.32
C ARG A 16 1.64 -22.45 -36.54
N PHE A 17 2.23 -23.51 -37.07
CA PHE A 17 1.52 -24.76 -37.35
C PHE A 17 1.01 -25.45 -36.08
N ILE A 18 1.80 -25.43 -35.00
CA ILE A 18 1.37 -25.95 -33.70
C ILE A 18 0.36 -24.98 -33.09
N LYS A 19 0.66 -23.68 -33.17
CA LYS A 19 -0.15 -22.60 -32.63
C LYS A 19 -1.62 -22.67 -33.08
N ALA A 20 -1.85 -23.01 -34.34
CA ALA A 20 -3.20 -23.11 -34.89
C ALA A 20 -4.03 -24.29 -34.32
N ARG A 21 -3.38 -25.28 -33.69
CA ARG A 21 -4.02 -26.48 -33.14
C ARG A 21 -4.05 -26.54 -31.61
N ILE A 22 -3.61 -25.47 -30.93
CA ILE A 22 -3.66 -25.40 -29.47
C ILE A 22 -5.09 -25.07 -29.04
N GLU A 23 -5.69 -25.97 -28.28
CA GLU A 23 -7.03 -25.77 -27.71
C GLU A 23 -6.97 -25.07 -26.34
N THR A 24 -6.01 -25.45 -25.51
CA THR A 24 -5.86 -24.92 -24.15
C THR A 24 -4.41 -24.53 -23.89
N THR A 25 -4.19 -23.34 -23.33
CA THR A 25 -2.87 -22.87 -22.92
C THR A 25 -2.82 -22.71 -21.41
N TYR A 26 -1.84 -23.35 -20.77
CA TYR A 26 -1.56 -23.19 -19.36
C TYR A 26 -0.38 -22.23 -19.19
N ARG A 27 -0.60 -21.11 -18.51
CA ARG A 27 0.46 -20.17 -18.14
C ARG A 27 0.73 -20.29 -16.65
N MET A 28 1.97 -20.63 -16.31
CA MET A 28 2.40 -20.77 -14.93
C MET A 28 3.20 -19.54 -14.51
N GLN A 29 2.93 -19.02 -13.31
CA GLN A 29 3.65 -17.89 -12.72
C GLN A 29 3.96 -18.17 -11.25
N LYS A 30 5.23 -18.11 -10.89
CA LYS A 30 5.67 -18.24 -9.50
C LYS A 30 5.44 -16.93 -8.74
N HIS A 31 4.97 -17.00 -7.50
CA HIS A 31 4.72 -15.82 -6.66
C HIS A 31 6.00 -15.25 -6.04
N VAL A 32 7.02 -14.99 -6.87
CA VAL A 32 8.32 -14.47 -6.42
C VAL A 32 8.18 -13.05 -5.86
N SER A 33 7.25 -12.27 -6.40
CA SER A 33 6.98 -10.88 -5.99
C SER A 33 6.54 -10.71 -4.56
N LEU A 34 5.83 -11.68 -4.02
CA LEU A 34 5.36 -11.68 -2.63
C LEU A 34 6.31 -12.42 -1.68
N GLY A 35 7.47 -12.88 -2.17
CA GLY A 35 8.39 -13.72 -1.39
C GLY A 35 7.90 -15.15 -1.16
N LEU A 36 6.73 -15.52 -1.69
CA LEU A 36 6.11 -16.84 -1.58
C LEU A 36 6.70 -17.79 -2.64
N SER A 37 7.94 -18.24 -2.41
CA SER A 37 8.64 -19.12 -3.36
C SER A 37 8.04 -20.52 -3.51
N ASN A 38 7.14 -20.91 -2.61
CA ASN A 38 6.58 -22.26 -2.58
C ASN A 38 5.20 -22.36 -3.25
N ARG A 39 4.71 -21.25 -3.83
CA ARG A 39 3.41 -21.17 -4.47
C ARG A 39 3.52 -20.66 -5.89
N TYR A 40 2.60 -21.12 -6.72
CA TYR A 40 2.47 -20.68 -8.09
C TYR A 40 1.00 -20.54 -8.47
N ARG A 41 0.75 -19.77 -9.50
CA ARG A 41 -0.55 -19.60 -10.13
C ARG A 41 -0.53 -20.23 -11.49
N VAL A 42 -1.61 -20.92 -11.83
CA VAL A 42 -1.87 -21.41 -13.17
C VAL A 42 -3.06 -20.64 -13.72
N ASP A 43 -2.84 -19.94 -14.83
CA ASP A 43 -3.90 -19.35 -15.62
C ASP A 43 -4.19 -20.24 -16.83
N VAL A 44 -5.46 -20.59 -17.02
CA VAL A 44 -5.94 -21.43 -18.11
C VAL A 44 -6.61 -20.55 -19.16
N PHE A 45 -6.09 -20.58 -20.37
CA PHE A 45 -6.61 -19.81 -21.51
C PHE A 45 -7.17 -20.75 -22.56
N GLN A 46 -8.26 -20.32 -23.20
CA GLN A 46 -8.79 -20.95 -24.39
C GLN A 46 -8.02 -20.46 -25.63
N GLY A 47 -7.45 -21.40 -26.38
CA GLY A 47 -6.60 -21.14 -27.53
C GLY A 47 -5.25 -20.52 -27.14
N VAL A 48 -4.66 -19.75 -28.06
CA VAL A 48 -3.29 -19.22 -27.90
C VAL A 48 -3.21 -17.75 -27.46
N LYS A 49 -4.29 -16.99 -27.63
CA LYS A 49 -4.30 -15.59 -27.23
C LYS A 49 -4.42 -15.50 -25.72
N ILE A 50 -3.36 -15.01 -25.06
CA ILE A 50 -3.30 -14.78 -23.61
C ILE A 50 -3.95 -13.43 -23.28
N THR A 51 -5.22 -13.27 -23.59
CA THR A 51 -6.02 -12.09 -23.24
C THR A 51 -6.89 -12.38 -22.02
N LYS A 52 -7.27 -11.33 -21.28
CA LYS A 52 -8.18 -11.49 -20.12
C LYS A 52 -9.53 -12.10 -20.52
N SER A 53 -10.03 -11.79 -21.72
CA SER A 53 -11.28 -12.33 -22.26
C SER A 53 -11.26 -13.85 -22.49
N ASN A 54 -10.09 -14.39 -22.88
CA ASN A 54 -9.93 -15.80 -23.21
C ASN A 54 -9.49 -16.64 -22.01
N ARG A 55 -9.37 -16.03 -20.83
CA ARG A 55 -9.00 -16.75 -19.61
C ARG A 55 -10.23 -17.46 -19.06
N MET A 56 -10.21 -18.78 -19.14
CA MET A 56 -11.30 -19.65 -18.68
C MET A 56 -11.30 -19.80 -17.17
N ASN A 57 -10.12 -20.06 -16.59
CA ASN A 57 -9.98 -20.30 -15.17
C ASN A 57 -8.59 -19.86 -14.68
N TYR A 58 -8.46 -19.68 -13.37
CA TYR A 58 -7.18 -19.55 -12.71
C TYR A 58 -7.24 -20.21 -11.34
N TYR A 59 -6.15 -20.84 -10.95
CA TYR A 59 -6.04 -21.47 -9.63
C TYR A 59 -4.62 -21.29 -9.09
N GLN A 60 -4.50 -21.41 -7.77
CA GLN A 60 -3.24 -21.27 -7.06
C GLN A 60 -2.89 -22.59 -6.41
N GLU A 61 -1.67 -23.03 -6.60
CA GLU A 61 -1.18 -24.28 -6.08
C GLU A 61 0.11 -24.10 -5.29
N LYS A 62 0.37 -25.09 -4.45
CA LYS A 62 1.63 -25.20 -3.71
C LYS A 62 2.49 -26.26 -4.38
N TYR A 63 3.80 -26.04 -4.37
CA TYR A 63 4.71 -27.09 -4.79
C TYR A 63 4.70 -28.24 -3.78
N ASP A 64 4.52 -29.45 -4.29
CA ASP A 64 4.68 -30.69 -3.54
C ASP A 64 6.15 -31.13 -3.56
N LYS A 65 6.69 -31.45 -2.39
CA LYS A 65 8.08 -31.88 -2.25
C LYS A 65 8.31 -33.27 -2.83
N ALA A 66 7.33 -34.16 -2.76
CA ALA A 66 7.45 -35.52 -3.29
C ALA A 66 7.70 -35.52 -4.81
N ILE A 67 7.13 -34.55 -5.53
CA ILE A 67 7.33 -34.40 -6.98
C ILE A 67 8.76 -33.94 -7.29
N PHE A 68 9.39 -33.15 -6.42
CA PHE A 68 10.75 -32.67 -6.65
C PHE A 68 11.79 -33.79 -6.56
N GLU A 69 11.55 -34.84 -5.78
CA GLU A 69 12.45 -35.99 -5.72
C GLU A 69 12.53 -36.72 -7.07
N LEU A 70 11.44 -36.70 -7.84
CA LEU A 70 11.38 -37.28 -9.19
C LEU A 70 12.16 -36.47 -10.23
N TYR A 71 12.56 -35.24 -9.92
CA TYR A 71 13.28 -34.35 -10.83
C TYR A 71 14.60 -33.89 -10.23
N LYS A 72 15.70 -34.52 -10.64
CA LYS A 72 17.05 -34.15 -10.20
C LYS A 72 17.68 -33.18 -11.20
N SER A 73 17.67 -31.90 -10.87
CA SER A 73 18.22 -30.86 -11.77
C SER A 73 19.71 -30.58 -11.58
N VAL A 74 20.30 -30.98 -10.44
CA VAL A 74 21.72 -30.74 -10.13
C VAL A 74 22.29 -31.93 -9.37
N GLU A 75 23.44 -32.43 -9.81
CA GLU A 75 24.24 -33.40 -9.06
C GLU A 75 25.13 -32.64 -8.07
N GLY A 76 24.85 -32.76 -6.76
CA GLY A 76 25.69 -32.15 -5.74
C GLY A 76 24.98 -31.97 -4.38
N ASN A 77 25.74 -32.05 -3.30
CA ASN A 77 25.25 -32.08 -1.91
C ASN A 77 24.81 -30.70 -1.36
N ASN A 78 24.67 -29.67 -2.19
CA ASN A 78 24.23 -28.34 -1.76
C ASN A 78 23.63 -27.52 -2.91
N PRO A 79 22.30 -27.63 -3.16
CA PRO A 79 21.59 -26.78 -4.10
C PRO A 79 21.33 -25.39 -3.49
N ASN A 80 22.38 -24.70 -3.06
CA ASN A 80 22.28 -23.30 -2.66
C ASN A 80 22.24 -22.43 -3.91
N THR A 81 21.13 -22.50 -4.64
CA THR A 81 20.81 -21.53 -5.69
C THR A 81 20.57 -20.20 -4.98
N LEU A 82 21.61 -19.38 -4.87
CA LEU A 82 21.51 -18.02 -4.39
C LEU A 82 20.39 -17.33 -5.18
N LYS A 83 19.43 -16.72 -4.49
CA LYS A 83 18.39 -15.92 -5.14
C LYS A 83 19.09 -14.71 -5.78
N THR A 84 19.47 -14.84 -7.05
CA THR A 84 20.36 -13.91 -7.76
C THR A 84 19.77 -12.52 -7.94
N ASP A 85 18.43 -12.38 -7.92
CA ASP A 85 17.81 -11.08 -8.18
C ASP A 85 16.87 -10.59 -7.07
N LYS A 86 17.31 -9.55 -6.35
CA LYS A 86 16.52 -8.83 -5.34
C LYS A 86 15.39 -7.99 -5.97
N ARG A 87 15.42 -7.68 -7.26
CA ARG A 87 14.42 -6.84 -7.95
C ARG A 87 13.07 -7.52 -8.09
N GLN A 88 13.02 -8.84 -7.95
CA GLN A 88 11.79 -9.59 -8.11
C GLN A 88 10.83 -9.44 -6.92
N SER A 89 11.30 -9.04 -5.73
CA SER A 89 10.46 -8.90 -4.53
C SER A 89 9.88 -7.48 -4.39
N ILE A 90 8.59 -7.37 -4.09
CA ILE A 90 7.95 -6.06 -3.82
C ILE A 90 8.43 -5.51 -2.46
N PHE A 91 8.72 -6.40 -1.51
CA PHE A 91 9.17 -6.05 -0.15
C PHE A 91 10.66 -5.71 -0.06
N SER A 92 11.46 -5.98 -1.09
CA SER A 92 12.87 -5.59 -1.11
C SER A 92 13.08 -4.12 -1.52
N SER A 93 12.03 -3.47 -2.04
CA SER A 93 12.06 -2.06 -2.40
C SER A 93 11.99 -1.18 -1.16
N THR A 94 13.05 -0.43 -0.89
CA THR A 94 13.11 0.54 0.22
C THR A 94 11.96 1.56 0.16
N LYS A 95 11.55 1.97 -1.05
CA LYS A 95 10.44 2.93 -1.23
C LYS A 95 9.09 2.35 -0.81
N VAL A 96 8.83 1.08 -1.16
CA VAL A 96 7.60 0.39 -0.79
C VAL A 96 7.56 0.16 0.73
N LEU A 97 8.69 -0.22 1.32
CA LEU A 97 8.80 -0.41 2.77
C LEU A 97 8.58 0.93 3.51
N MET A 98 9.18 2.02 3.04
CA MET A 98 8.97 3.35 3.63
C MET A 98 7.50 3.78 3.55
N LEU A 99 6.84 3.62 2.41
CA LEU A 99 5.41 3.93 2.27
C LEU A 99 4.55 3.07 3.22
N MET A 100 4.85 1.77 3.31
CA MET A 100 4.15 0.82 4.17
C MET A 100 4.23 1.20 5.66
N VAL A 101 5.30 1.87 6.09
CA VAL A 101 5.47 2.35 7.48
C VAL A 101 4.93 3.77 7.67
N LEU A 102 5.18 4.67 6.72
CA LEU A 102 4.83 6.09 6.84
C LEU A 102 3.31 6.33 6.81
N VAL A 103 2.58 5.59 5.96
CA VAL A 103 1.12 5.72 5.86
C VAL A 103 0.40 5.37 7.18
N PRO A 104 0.60 4.19 7.80
CA PRO A 104 -0.05 3.89 9.07
C PRO A 104 0.43 4.82 10.20
N LEU A 105 1.71 5.22 10.19
CA LEU A 105 2.21 6.18 11.18
C LEU A 105 1.49 7.53 11.07
N ALA A 106 1.29 8.05 9.86
CA ALA A 106 0.55 9.30 9.62
C ALA A 106 -0.92 9.18 10.07
N ILE A 107 -1.55 8.02 9.85
CA ILE A 107 -2.92 7.75 10.32
C ILE A 107 -2.98 7.75 11.85
N LEU A 108 -2.03 7.08 12.53
CA LEU A 108 -1.97 7.03 13.99
C LEU A 108 -1.74 8.41 14.61
N VAL A 109 -0.83 9.20 14.04
CA VAL A 109 -0.57 10.59 14.48
C VAL A 109 -1.82 11.44 14.29
N SER A 110 -2.50 11.32 13.14
CA SER A 110 -3.76 12.02 12.88
C SER A 110 -4.84 11.68 13.92
N LEU A 111 -5.05 10.38 14.21
CA LEU A 111 -5.99 9.93 15.23
C LEU A 111 -5.62 10.45 16.63
N TYR A 112 -4.33 10.49 16.97
CA TYR A 112 -3.86 11.03 18.24
C TYR A 112 -4.20 12.52 18.40
N PHE A 113 -3.97 13.34 17.37
CA PHE A 113 -4.31 14.77 17.41
C PHE A 113 -5.82 15.00 17.52
N VAL A 114 -6.62 14.23 16.79
CA VAL A 114 -8.08 14.28 16.89
C VAL A 114 -8.53 13.92 18.32
N TYR A 115 -8.00 12.84 18.88
CA TYR A 115 -8.30 12.44 20.25
C TYR A 115 -7.92 13.53 21.26
N GLN A 116 -6.71 14.10 21.15
CA GLN A 116 -6.25 15.19 22.01
C GLN A 116 -7.15 16.42 21.91
N TYR A 117 -7.53 16.83 20.70
CA TYR A 117 -8.39 17.98 20.45
C TYR A 117 -9.74 17.80 21.14
N PHE A 118 -10.41 16.67 20.96
CA PHE A 118 -11.70 16.41 21.60
C PHE A 118 -11.60 16.25 23.13
N ASN A 119 -10.52 15.66 23.64
CA ASN A 119 -10.34 15.46 25.07
C ASN A 119 -10.15 16.79 25.84
N GLN A 120 -9.64 17.84 25.19
CA GLN A 120 -9.53 19.18 25.75
C GLN A 120 -10.89 19.86 25.97
N TYR A 121 -11.91 19.55 25.15
CA TYR A 121 -13.26 20.12 25.30
C TYR A 121 -14.14 19.32 26.25
N LEU A 122 -13.91 18.01 26.37
CA LEU A 122 -14.69 17.13 27.25
C LEU A 122 -14.25 17.20 28.72
N ASN A 123 -13.00 17.62 28.97
CA ASN A 123 -12.47 17.82 30.32
C ASN A 123 -11.95 19.27 30.49
N PRO A 124 -12.83 20.26 30.73
CA PRO A 124 -12.37 21.57 31.15
C PRO A 124 -11.69 21.42 32.51
N GLU A 125 -10.36 21.52 32.56
CA GLU A 125 -9.67 21.75 33.83
C GLU A 125 -10.30 22.97 34.50
N LYS A 126 -10.89 22.75 35.68
CA LYS A 126 -11.29 23.84 36.57
C LYS A 126 -10.07 24.73 36.77
N PRO A 127 -10.17 26.06 36.57
CA PRO A 127 -9.03 26.94 36.78
C PRO A 127 -8.55 26.79 38.22
N LYS A 128 -7.30 26.34 38.39
CA LYS A 128 -6.61 26.38 39.69
C LYS A 128 -6.51 27.85 40.08
N HIS A 129 -7.28 28.22 41.10
CA HIS A 129 -7.30 29.57 41.67
C HIS A 129 -5.89 30.04 42.02
N ALA A 130 -5.57 31.25 41.57
CA ALA A 130 -4.40 32.02 41.97
C ALA A 130 -4.44 32.40 43.46
N GLN A 131 -3.31 32.24 44.15
CA GLN A 131 -2.91 32.87 45.42
C GLN A 131 -1.37 32.96 45.39
N SER A 132 -0.65 34.03 45.73
CA SER A 132 -0.96 35.42 46.12
C SER A 132 0.29 36.25 45.80
N VAL A 133 0.16 37.43 45.19
CA VAL A 133 1.23 38.45 45.22
C VAL A 133 0.71 39.63 46.04
N ASN A 134 1.33 39.82 47.21
CA ASN A 134 1.12 41.01 48.04
C ASN A 134 1.71 42.23 47.35
N SER A 135 0.92 43.30 47.20
CA SER A 135 1.40 44.67 47.07
C SER A 135 0.28 45.64 47.46
N VAL A 136 0.40 46.19 48.66
CA VAL A 136 -0.38 47.33 49.16
C VAL A 136 0.14 48.60 48.49
N SER A 137 -0.75 49.46 47.99
CA SER A 137 -0.75 50.94 48.18
C SER A 137 -1.91 51.60 47.43
N GLN A 138 -2.63 52.46 48.14
CA GLN A 138 -3.83 53.20 47.76
C GLN A 138 -3.49 54.50 47.00
N SER A 139 -4.36 54.98 46.10
CA SER A 139 -4.94 56.34 46.23
C SER A 139 -6.09 56.62 45.23
N SER A 140 -7.15 57.16 45.83
CA SER A 140 -8.31 57.93 45.36
C SER A 140 -8.22 58.76 44.07
N ASN A 141 -9.12 58.56 43.09
CA ASN A 141 -10.36 59.36 42.88
C ASN A 141 -10.99 59.11 41.48
N PRO A 142 -12.32 59.32 41.32
CA PRO A 142 -13.10 58.82 40.18
C PRO A 142 -13.32 59.86 39.08
N VAL A 143 -13.72 59.39 37.88
CA VAL A 143 -14.82 59.90 37.01
C VAL A 143 -14.53 59.66 35.51
N ALA A 144 -15.42 58.85 34.92
CA ALA A 144 -15.92 58.79 33.54
C ALA A 144 -15.00 59.11 32.34
N SER A 145 -14.85 58.13 31.45
CA SER A 145 -15.66 58.08 30.21
C SER A 145 -15.39 56.78 29.44
N PHE A 146 -16.45 56.02 29.24
CA PHE A 146 -16.48 54.90 28.29
C PHE A 146 -16.52 55.49 26.88
N SER A 147 -15.58 55.11 26.01
CA SER A 147 -15.78 55.23 24.56
C SER A 147 -15.70 53.84 23.93
N ILE A 148 -16.86 53.30 23.57
CA ILE A 148 -16.98 52.08 22.80
C ILE A 148 -16.67 52.47 21.35
N ARG A 149 -15.42 52.29 20.91
CA ARG A 149 -15.10 52.32 19.49
C ARG A 149 -15.26 50.91 18.92
N SER A 150 -16.46 50.66 18.41
CA SER A 150 -16.76 49.52 17.54
C SER A 150 -15.90 49.62 16.26
N SER A 151 -14.76 48.94 16.21
CA SER A 151 -14.06 48.70 14.95
C SER A 151 -14.75 47.54 14.22
N LYS A 152 -15.22 47.81 13.01
CA LYS A 152 -15.84 46.81 12.14
C LYS A 152 -14.83 45.72 11.78
N VAL A 153 -15.21 44.47 12.02
CA VAL A 153 -14.52 43.29 11.47
C VAL A 153 -14.74 43.29 9.96
N VAL A 154 -13.69 43.52 9.18
CA VAL A 154 -13.71 43.32 7.72
C VAL A 154 -13.40 41.85 7.46
N LEU A 155 -14.44 41.12 7.07
CA LEU A 155 -14.38 39.73 6.63
C LEU A 155 -13.86 39.70 5.18
N SER A 156 -12.56 39.51 4.96
CA SER A 156 -12.04 39.26 3.61
C SER A 156 -12.07 37.77 3.31
N SER A 157 -13.07 37.36 2.54
CA SER A 157 -13.21 36.02 1.97
C SER A 157 -12.24 35.83 0.80
N ASN A 158 -11.14 35.10 1.03
CA ASN A 158 -10.38 34.51 -0.08
C ASN A 158 -10.70 33.02 -0.17
N PHE A 159 -11.66 32.77 -1.05
CA PHE A 159 -12.18 31.48 -1.48
C PHE A 159 -11.08 30.67 -2.18
N VAL A 160 -10.88 29.47 -1.64
CA VAL A 160 -10.40 28.22 -2.26
C VAL A 160 -10.22 28.28 -3.78
N ARG A 161 -8.98 28.03 -4.23
CA ARG A 161 -8.70 27.47 -5.57
C ARG A 161 -7.79 26.26 -5.44
N ILE A 162 -8.42 25.11 -5.33
CA ILE A 162 -7.83 23.81 -5.65
C ILE A 162 -7.79 23.72 -7.18
N ALA A 163 -6.60 23.76 -7.76
CA ALA A 163 -6.38 23.41 -9.15
C ALA A 163 -5.75 22.01 -9.19
N VAL A 164 -6.57 21.03 -9.55
CA VAL A 164 -6.13 19.74 -10.08
C VAL A 164 -5.53 20.02 -11.45
N PHE A 165 -4.24 19.72 -11.63
CA PHE A 165 -3.64 19.60 -12.96
C PHE A 165 -3.15 18.18 -13.15
N MET A 166 -3.81 17.51 -14.07
CA MET A 166 -3.54 16.18 -14.58
C MET A 166 -3.23 16.36 -16.06
N TRP A 167 -1.95 16.19 -16.42
CA TRP A 167 -1.48 15.74 -17.74
C TRP A 167 -0.11 15.10 -17.56
#